data_AF-A0A3P6TQ81-F1
#
_entry.id   AF-A0A3P6TQ81-F1
#
_cell.length_a   1.000
_cell.length_b   1.000
_cell.length_c   1.000
_cell.angle_alpha   90.00
_cell.angle_beta   90.00
_cell.angle_gamma   90.00
#
_symmetry.space_group_name_H-M   'P 1'
#
loop_
_entity.id
_entity.type
_entity.pdbx_description
1 polymer ?
#
loop_
_entity_poly.entity_id
_entity_poly.type
_entity_poly.pdbx_seq_one_letter_code
_entity_poly.pdbx_strand_id
1 'polypeptide(L)' 'MERIIERTTMKFLEEKDLFDGSQHGFRGAHSCLTNMLYSVELWSGLLDENTNADVVYIDFKKAFGGVPHQRLLYKVGI' A
#
# COMPACT_ATOMS: atom_id res chain seq x y z
N MET A 1 22.98 8.48 -0.88
CA MET A 1 22.87 7.01 -0.93
C MET A 1 21.42 6.57 -0.74
N GLU A 2 20.75 6.98 0.35
CA GLU A 2 19.35 6.64 0.62
C GLU A 2 18.36 6.97 -0.53
N ARG A 3 18.38 8.20 -1.06
CA ARG A 3 17.54 8.58 -2.23
C ARG A 3 17.78 7.74 -3.48
N ILE A 4 18.99 7.21 -3.66
CA ILE A 4 19.30 6.33 -4.78
C ILE A 4 18.65 4.97 -4.54
N ILE A 5 18.81 4.43 -3.33
CA ILE A 5 18.19 3.17 -2.92
C ILE A 5 16.67 3.26 -3.03
N GLU A 6 16.06 4.33 -2.53
CA GLU A 6 14.62 4.58 -2.63
C GLU A 6 14.16 4.58 -4.09
N ARG A 7 14.77 5.41 -4.95
CA ARG A 7 14.40 5.48 -6.36
C ARG A 7 14.57 4.14 -7.09
N THR A 8 15.67 3.44 -6.85
CA THR A 8 15.92 2.12 -7.47
C THR A 8 14.91 1.08 -6.97
N THR A 9 14.57 1.10 -5.68
CA THR A 9 13.60 0.18 -5.08
C THR A 9 12.20 0.45 -5.60
N MET A 10 11.76 1.71 -5.64
CA MET A 10 10.46 2.10 -6.18
C MET A 10 10.32 1.68 -7.65
N LYS A 11 11.35 1.95 -8.47
CA LYS A 11 11.38 1.52 -9.86
C LYS A 11 11.24 0.00 -9.99
N PHE A 12 11.97 -0.77 -9.19
CA PHE A 12 11.86 -2.24 -9.18
C PHE A 12 10.45 -2.71 -8.79
N LEU A 13 9.87 -2.14 -7.73
CA LEU A 13 8.53 -2.52 -7.26
C LEU A 13 7.45 -2.21 -8.31
N GLU A 14 7.58 -1.09 -9.04
CA GLU A 14 6.67 -0.72 -10.12
C GLU A 14 6.86 -1.61 -11.36
N GLU A 15 8.09 -1.85 -11.82
CA GLU A 15 8.38 -2.69 -13.00
C GLU A 15 8.00 -4.16 -12.78
N LYS A 16 7.99 -4.62 -11.53
CA LYS A 16 7.61 -5.99 -11.15
C LYS A 16 6.16 -6.12 -10.70
N ASP A 17 5.38 -5.04 -10.75
CA ASP A 17 3.97 -4.99 -10.33
C ASP A 17 3.77 -5.57 -8.92
N LEU A 18 4.66 -5.21 -7.99
CA LEU A 18 4.67 -5.72 -6.62
C LEU A 18 3.78 -4.90 -5.66
N PHE A 19 3.21 -3.80 -6.15
CA PHE A 19 2.23 -3.02 -5.41
C PHE A 19 0.83 -3.51 -5.72
N ASP A 20 0.00 -3.60 -4.69
CA ASP A 20 -1.43 -3.79 -4.91
C ASP A 20 -2.05 -2.54 -5.55
N GLY A 21 -3.04 -2.74 -6.42
CA GLY A 21 -3.77 -1.65 -7.08
C GLY A 21 -4.49 -0.72 -6.09
N SER A 22 -4.90 -1.22 -4.92
CA SER A 22 -5.49 -0.44 -3.85
C SER A 22 -4.47 0.14 -2.87
N GLN A 23 -3.16 -0.04 -3.10
CA GLN A 23 -2.14 0.56 -2.23
C GLN A 23 -1.89 2.02 -2.64
N HIS A 24 -2.29 2.97 -1.79
CA HIS A 24 -2.04 4.40 -2.03
C HIS A 24 -0.82 4.96 -1.28
N GLY A 25 -0.41 4.32 -0.18
CA GLY A 25 0.71 4.79 0.64
C GLY A 25 2.05 4.65 -0.08
N PHE A 26 2.90 5.68 0.05
CA PHE A 26 4.26 5.72 -0.49
C PHE A 26 4.38 5.50 -2.02
N ARG A 27 3.31 5.77 -2.78
CA ARG A 27 3.31 5.69 -4.25
C ARG A 27 3.18 7.07 -4.89
N GLY A 28 3.85 7.26 -6.02
CA GLY A 28 3.63 8.41 -6.88
C GLY A 28 2.20 8.44 -7.41
N ALA A 29 1.66 9.63 -7.65
CA ALA A 29 0.28 9.87 -8.14
C ALA A 29 -0.86 9.37 -7.22
N HIS A 30 -0.56 8.78 -6.06
CA HIS A 30 -1.54 8.37 -5.06
C HIS A 30 -1.41 9.28 -3.83
N SER A 31 -2.54 9.57 -3.20
CA SER A 31 -2.63 10.39 -1.98
C SER A 31 -3.67 9.84 -1.01
N CYS A 32 -3.65 10.35 0.23
CA CYS A 32 -4.68 10.03 1.20
C CYS A 32 -6.09 10.36 0.69
N LEU A 33 -6.23 11.43 -0.09
CA LEU A 33 -7.52 11.80 -0.70
C LEU A 33 -7.98 10.76 -1.72
N THR A 34 -7.10 10.33 -2.62
CA THR A 34 -7.45 9.29 -3.61
C THR A 34 -7.82 7.97 -2.93
N ASN A 35 -7.16 7.63 -1.82
CA ASN A 35 -7.46 6.43 -1.04
C ASN A 35 -8.87 6.50 -0.42
N MET A 36 -9.20 7.67 0.15
CA MET A 36 -10.50 7.89 0.76
C MET A 36 -11.61 7.86 -0.29
N LEU A 37 -11.42 8.54 -1.43
CA LEU A 37 -12.37 8.51 -2.54
C LEU A 37 -12.59 7.10 -3.07
N TYR A 38 -11.52 6.34 -3.31
CA TYR A 38 -11.61 4.95 -3.74
C TYR A 38 -12.40 4.08 -2.76
N SER A 39 -12.13 4.24 -1.46
CA SER A 39 -12.80 3.48 -0.41
C SER A 39 -14.30 3.81 -0.33
N VAL A 40 -14.65 5.11 -0.39
CA VAL A 40 -16.04 5.56 -0.34
C VAL A 40 -16.82 5.10 -1.56
N GLU A 41 -16.23 5.16 -2.76
CA GLU A 41 -16.86 4.67 -3.99
C GLU A 41 -17.16 3.17 -3.87
N LEU A 42 -16.18 2.39 -3.40
CA LEU A 42 -16.34 0.95 -3.20
C LEU A 42 -17.48 0.63 -2.21
N TRP A 43 -17.53 1.33 -1.07
CA TRP A 43 -18.57 1.09 -0.07
C TRP A 43 -19.94 1.54 -0.56
N SER A 44 -20.02 2.68 -1.26
CA SER A 44 -21.27 3.19 -1.83
C SER A 44 -21.84 2.22 -2.85
N GLY A 45 -21.00 1.66 -3.73
CA GLY A 45 -21.44 0.66 -4.72
C GLY A 45 -22.00 -0.61 -4.07
N LEU A 46 -21.39 -1.10 -2.99
CA LEU A 46 -21.92 -2.25 -2.24
C LEU A 46 -23.29 -1.94 -1.62
N LEU A 47 -23.46 -0.74 -1.06
CA LEU A 47 -24.73 -0.30 -0.47
C LEU A 47 -25.83 -0.17 -1.51
N ASP A 48 -25.51 0.36 -2.70
CA ASP A 48 -26.46 0.47 -3.82
C ASP A 48 -26.94 -0.92 -4.30
N GLU A 49 -26.08 -1.93 -4.20
CA GLU A 49 -26.41 -3.33 -4.48
C GLU A 49 -27.16 -4.04 -3.32
N ASN A 50 -27.52 -3.31 -2.25
CA ASN A 50 -28.08 -3.85 -1.01
C ASN A 50 -27.17 -4.90 -0.34
N THR A 51 -25.86 -4.80 -0.57
CA THR A 51 -24.85 -5.64 0.08
C THR A 51 -24.31 -4.94 1.31
N ASN A 52 -24.24 -5.65 2.44
CA ASN A 52 -23.66 -5.10 3.67
C ASN A 52 -22.14 -4.95 3.52
N ALA A 53 -21.60 -3.83 4.00
CA ALA A 53 -20.17 -3.56 4.04
C ALA A 53 -19.71 -3.32 5.47
N ASP A 54 -18.75 -4.11 5.94
CA ASP A 54 -18.05 -3.91 7.21
C ASP A 54 -16.60 -3.52 6.93
N VAL A 55 -16.12 -2.47 7.63
CA VAL A 55 -14.76 -1.94 7.43
C VAL A 55 -13.94 -2.16 8.70
N VAL A 56 -12.81 -2.87 8.56
CA VAL A 56 -11.87 -3.11 9.66
C VAL A 56 -10.63 -2.25 9.45
N TYR A 57 -10.40 -1.30 10.36
CA TYR A 57 -9.17 -0.52 10.39
C TYR A 57 -8.11 -1.25 11.23
N ILE A 58 -6.95 -1.49 10.62
CA ILE A 58 -5.79 -2.13 11.26
C ILE A 58 -4.59 -1.18 11.26
N ASP A 59 -3.75 -1.30 12.28
CA ASP A 59 -2.48 -0.56 12.37
C ASP A 59 -1.37 -1.43 12.97
N PHE A 60 -0.12 -1.13 12.61
CA PHE A 60 1.06 -1.85 13.07
C PHE A 60 1.75 -1.12 14.22
N LYS A 61 1.88 -1.79 15.37
CA LYS A 61 2.75 -1.30 16.45
C LYS A 61 4.22 -1.28 15.98
N LYS A 62 4.84 -0.09 15.98
CA LYS A 62 6.22 0.14 15.52
C LYS A 62 6.44 -0.32 14.06
N ALA A 63 5.58 0.11 13.13
CA ALA A 63 5.60 -0.30 11.72
C ALA A 63 7.00 -0.39 11.07
N PHE A 64 7.89 0.58 11.32
CA PHE A 64 9.25 0.56 10.77
C PHE A 64 10.27 -0.15 11.67
N GLY A 65 10.12 -0.05 12.99
CA GLY A 65 11.07 -0.65 13.95
C GLY A 65 10.89 -2.15 14.18
N GLY A 66 9.74 -2.70 13.79
CA GLY A 66 9.41 -4.11 13.95
C GLY A 66 9.73 -5.00 12.73
N VAL A 67 10.25 -4.44 11.65
CA VAL A 67 10.47 -5.18 10.39
C VAL A 67 11.63 -6.17 10.54
N PRO A 68 11.42 -7.49 10.33
CA PRO A 68 12.51 -8.47 10.39
C PRO A 68 13.49 -8.31 9.22
N HIS A 69 14.73 -7.92 9.51
CA HIS A 69 15.75 -7.60 8.51
C HIS A 69 15.99 -8.73 7.49
N GLN A 70 16.11 -9.99 7.93
CA GLN A 70 16.33 -11.13 7.02
C GLN A 70 15.17 -11.32 6.03
N ARG A 71 13.93 -11.14 6.48
CA ARG A 71 12.74 -11.25 5.61
C ARG A 71 12.67 -10.08 4.63
N LEU A 72 13.06 -8.88 5.07
CA LEU A 72 13.11 -7.70 4.22
C LEU A 72 14.13 -7.88 3.08
N LEU A 73 15.35 -8.33 3.39
CA LEU A 73 16.40 -8.60 2.41
C LEU A 73 15.92 -9.59 1.34
N TYR A 74 15.40 -10.74 1.78
CA TYR A 74 14.82 -11.74 0.87
C TYR A 74 13.74 -11.15 -0.05
N LYS A 75 12.86 -10.28 0.49
CA LYS A 75 11.79 -9.64 -0.30
C LYS A 75 12.32 -8.68 -1.36
N VAL A 76 13.41 -7.95 -1.08
CA VAL A 76 14.02 -7.00 -2.03
C VAL A 76 15.05 -7.66 -2.96
N GLY A 77 15.20 -8.99 -2.90
CA GLY A 77 16.11 -9.74 -3.76
C GLY A 77 17.58 -9.63 -3.38
N ILE A 78 17.86 -9.36 -2.10
CA ILE A 78 19.21 -9.38 -1.48
C ILE A 78 19.31 -10.61 -0.57
#